data_AF-A0A0G1QYA6-F1
#
_entry.id   AF-A0A0G1QYA6-F1
#
_cell.length_a   1.000
_cell.length_b   1.000
_cell.length_c   1.000
_cell.angle_alpha   90.00
_cell.angle_beta   90.00
_cell.angle_gamma   90.00
#
_symmetry.space_group_name_H-M   'P 1'
#
loop_
_entity.id
_entity.type
_entity.pdbx_description
1 polymer ?
#
loop_
_entity_poly.entity_id
_entity_poly.type
_entity_poly.pdbx_seq_one_letter_code
_entity_poly.pdbx_strand_id
1 'polypeptide(L)'
;MAKRVLLSKHPFSKIKNKRLRTDLYDALYFIAYLIEGIDRAKEKRYKEEFLRVIILYIASVVEALCLFLVESNSLILKKEECSHIRQISMPGVSVETGQLVIAIQKDKDIKIRDLPFAEAIKVLSKNRKISDTLYEKLNTLRTTRNTQHLYSRKNSSVSNDDVKNAYSSLDLLLKQI
;
A
#
# COMPACT_ATOMS: atom_id res chain seq x y z
N MET A 1 -0.33 -19.26 6.82
CA MET A 1 0.59 -18.34 6.11
C MET A 1 1.23 -17.31 7.06
N ALA A 2 0.50 -16.49 7.82
CA ALA A 2 1.10 -15.60 8.85
C ALA A 2 2.01 -16.32 9.87
N LYS A 3 1.59 -17.48 10.40
CA LYS A 3 2.47 -18.30 11.27
C LYS A 3 3.81 -18.61 10.61
N ARG A 4 3.86 -18.86 9.30
CA ARG A 4 5.11 -19.16 8.58
C ARG A 4 6.04 -17.93 8.51
N VAL A 5 5.47 -16.73 8.33
CA VAL A 5 6.22 -15.47 8.36
C VAL A 5 6.78 -15.20 9.76
N LEU A 6 5.95 -15.39 10.80
CA LEU A 6 6.35 -15.27 12.21
C LEU A 6 7.41 -16.31 12.64
N LEU A 7 7.37 -17.51 12.06
CA LEU A 7 8.31 -18.60 12.32
C LEU A 7 9.64 -18.49 11.56
N SER A 8 9.74 -17.58 10.58
CA SER A 8 11.03 -17.25 9.98
C SER A 8 11.86 -16.44 10.99
N LYS A 9 13.16 -16.76 11.14
CA LYS A 9 14.05 -16.11 12.13
C LYS A 9 14.01 -14.58 11.97
N HIS A 10 13.27 -13.90 12.84
CA HIS A 10 13.13 -12.45 12.95
C HIS A 10 13.07 -11.68 11.60
N PRO A 11 11.94 -11.70 10.86
CA PRO A 11 11.82 -11.09 9.53
C PRO A 11 12.09 -9.58 9.50
N PHE A 12 12.02 -8.92 10.66
CA PHE A 12 12.23 -7.48 10.81
C PHE A 12 13.52 -7.12 11.57
N SER A 13 14.46 -8.06 11.69
CA SER A 13 15.71 -7.86 12.43
C SER A 13 16.55 -6.67 11.92
N LYS A 14 16.51 -6.40 10.62
CA LYS A 14 17.20 -5.26 9.99
C LYS A 14 16.53 -3.91 10.27
N ILE A 15 15.29 -3.89 10.75
CA ILE A 15 14.57 -2.67 11.12
C ILE A 15 15.04 -2.21 12.51
N LYS A 16 15.97 -1.24 12.53
CA LYS A 16 16.53 -0.69 13.79
C LYS A 16 15.48 -0.01 14.66
N ASN A 17 14.48 0.62 14.07
CA ASN A 17 13.37 1.25 14.79
C ASN A 17 12.56 0.20 15.57
N LYS A 18 12.72 0.17 16.90
CA LYS A 18 12.06 -0.78 17.79
C LYS A 18 10.54 -0.67 17.75
N ARG A 19 10.00 0.55 17.68
CA ARG A 19 8.56 0.80 17.64
C ARG A 19 7.96 0.21 16.37
N LEU A 20 8.48 0.59 15.21
CA LEU A 20 8.04 0.03 13.92
C LEU A 20 8.11 -1.50 13.91
N ARG A 21 9.21 -2.07 14.41
CA ARG A 21 9.36 -3.53 14.49
C ARG A 21 8.26 -4.19 15.33
N THR A 22 7.94 -3.59 16.47
CA THR A 22 6.89 -4.08 17.38
C THR A 22 5.53 -4.00 16.72
N ASP A 23 5.20 -2.84 16.13
CA ASP A 23 3.93 -2.62 15.43
C ASP A 23 3.74 -3.62 14.27
N LEU A 24 4.82 -3.94 13.53
CA LEU A 24 4.80 -4.94 12.46
C LEU A 24 4.59 -6.36 13.01
N TYR A 25 5.24 -6.72 14.12
CA TYR A 25 5.02 -8.03 14.76
C TYR A 25 3.59 -8.17 15.27
N ASP A 26 3.07 -7.17 15.98
CA ASP A 26 1.73 -7.17 16.54
C ASP A 26 0.68 -7.29 15.43
N ALA A 27 0.86 -6.57 14.33
CA ALA A 27 0.01 -6.70 13.15
C ALA A 27 0.03 -8.13 12.58
N LEU A 28 1.20 -8.76 12.43
CA LEU A 28 1.30 -10.15 11.95
C LEU A 28 0.71 -11.17 12.93
N TYR A 29 0.88 -10.97 14.23
CA TYR A 29 0.24 -11.80 15.26
C TYR A 29 -1.27 -11.70 15.20
N PHE A 30 -1.80 -10.47 15.07
CA PHE A 30 -3.23 -10.26 14.93
C PHE A 30 -3.78 -10.90 13.65
N ILE A 31 -3.06 -10.79 12.52
CA ILE A 31 -3.43 -11.50 11.29
C ILE A 31 -3.46 -13.02 11.51
N ALA A 32 -2.49 -13.59 12.24
CA ALA A 32 -2.48 -15.02 12.55
C ALA A 32 -3.71 -15.43 13.38
N TYR A 33 -4.09 -14.62 14.37
CA TYR A 33 -5.30 -14.80 15.16
C TYR A 33 -6.57 -14.74 14.29
N LEU A 34 -6.68 -13.78 13.37
CA LEU A 34 -7.81 -13.67 12.44
C LEU A 34 -7.95 -14.90 11.54
N ILE A 35 -6.85 -15.48 11.08
CA ILE A 35 -6.88 -16.71 10.28
C ILE A 35 -7.49 -17.86 11.07
N GLU A 36 -7.10 -18.05 12.34
CA GLU A 36 -7.69 -19.08 13.19
C GLU A 36 -9.19 -18.82 13.45
N GLY A 37 -9.60 -17.56 13.45
CA GLY A 37 -11.00 -17.14 13.54
C GLY A 37 -11.85 -17.55 12.34
N ILE A 38 -11.30 -17.59 11.12
CA ILE A 38 -12.02 -17.99 9.90
C ILE A 38 -12.57 -19.40 10.00
N ASP A 39 -11.76 -20.34 10.50
CA ASP A 39 -12.13 -21.75 10.59
C ASP A 39 -13.23 -21.99 11.63
N ARG A 40 -13.31 -21.11 12.64
CA ARG A 40 -14.32 -21.16 13.71
C ARG A 40 -15.62 -20.45 13.34
N ALA A 41 -15.59 -19.57 12.34
CA ALA A 41 -16.78 -18.84 11.91
C ALA A 41 -17.76 -19.77 11.17
N LYS A 42 -19.01 -19.83 11.61
CA LYS A 42 -20.05 -20.64 10.98
C LYS A 42 -20.68 -19.95 9.77
N GLU A 43 -20.90 -18.64 9.86
CA GLU A 43 -21.57 -17.86 8.82
C GLU A 43 -20.58 -17.35 7.76
N LYS A 44 -20.97 -17.47 6.48
CA LYS A 44 -20.18 -17.02 5.33
C LYS A 44 -19.81 -15.53 5.44
N ARG A 45 -20.74 -14.69 5.88
CA ARG A 45 -20.52 -13.25 6.05
C ARG A 45 -19.39 -12.96 7.03
N TYR A 46 -19.30 -13.68 8.15
CA TYR A 46 -18.20 -13.47 9.09
C TYR A 46 -16.86 -13.90 8.50
N LYS A 47 -16.81 -15.01 7.75
CA LYS A 47 -15.59 -15.42 7.03
C LYS A 47 -15.11 -14.34 6.06
N GLU A 48 -16.01 -13.76 5.30
CA GLU A 48 -15.69 -12.66 4.38
C GLU A 48 -15.15 -11.43 5.12
N GLU A 49 -15.74 -11.08 6.27
CA GLU A 49 -15.24 -9.99 7.11
C GLU A 49 -13.84 -10.27 7.66
N PHE A 50 -13.55 -11.50 8.12
CA PHE A 50 -12.21 -11.88 8.51
C PHE A 50 -11.20 -11.73 7.36
N LEU A 51 -11.53 -12.24 6.16
CA LEU A 51 -10.68 -12.12 4.98
C LEU A 51 -10.41 -10.65 4.62
N ARG A 52 -11.45 -9.82 4.66
CA ARG A 52 -11.35 -8.37 4.44
C ARG A 52 -10.37 -7.72 5.41
N VAL A 53 -10.53 -7.97 6.72
CA VAL A 53 -9.65 -7.41 7.75
C VAL A 53 -8.22 -7.90 7.57
N ILE A 54 -8.00 -9.17 7.25
CA ILE A 54 -6.67 -9.71 6.96
C ILE A 54 -5.98 -8.94 5.82
N ILE A 55 -6.68 -8.66 4.72
CA ILE A 55 -6.12 -7.89 3.60
C ILE A 55 -5.75 -6.47 4.04
N LEU A 56 -6.61 -5.81 4.82
CA LEU A 56 -6.34 -4.45 5.31
C LEU A 56 -5.07 -4.42 6.17
N TYR A 57 -4.89 -5.38 7.07
CA TYR A 57 -3.70 -5.47 7.90
C TYR A 57 -2.45 -5.82 7.09
N ILE A 58 -2.51 -6.79 6.16
CA ILE A 58 -1.36 -7.12 5.30
C ILE A 58 -0.97 -5.92 4.44
N ALA A 59 -1.93 -5.20 3.85
CA ALA A 59 -1.66 -4.01 3.07
C ALA A 59 -1.04 -2.88 3.90
N SER A 60 -1.43 -2.74 5.16
CA SER A 60 -0.85 -1.74 6.09
C SER A 60 0.59 -2.10 6.47
N VAL A 61 0.88 -3.38 6.73
CA VAL A 61 2.24 -3.90 6.95
C VAL A 61 3.11 -3.62 5.71
N VAL A 62 2.62 -3.98 4.52
CA VAL A 62 3.34 -3.76 3.26
C VAL A 62 3.59 -2.26 3.01
N GLU A 63 2.61 -1.39 3.25
CA GLU A 63 2.78 0.06 3.14
C GLU A 63 3.89 0.57 4.07
N ALA A 64 3.86 0.17 5.35
CA ALA A 64 4.89 0.55 6.32
C ALA A 64 6.30 0.08 5.90
N LEU A 65 6.40 -1.12 5.33
CA LEU A 65 7.66 -1.65 4.80
C LEU A 65 8.14 -0.88 3.55
N CYS A 66 7.23 -0.46 2.66
CA CYS A 66 7.59 0.40 1.53
C CYS A 66 8.14 1.75 2.03
N LEU A 67 7.49 2.38 3.01
CA LEU A 67 7.96 3.62 3.62
C LEU A 67 9.34 3.43 4.27
N PHE A 68 9.53 2.34 4.99
CA PHE A 68 10.84 1.99 5.56
C PHE A 68 11.93 1.83 4.48
N LEU A 69 11.64 1.19 3.35
CA LEU A 69 12.60 1.04 2.25
C LEU A 69 12.95 2.39 1.61
N VAL A 70 11.96 3.26 1.43
CA VAL A 70 12.18 4.63 0.95
C VAL A 70 13.10 5.40 1.90
N GLU A 71 12.83 5.34 3.21
CA GLU A 71 13.60 6.03 4.24
C GLU A 71 15.04 5.50 4.32
N SER A 72 15.20 4.18 4.44
CA SER A 72 16.49 3.52 4.62
C SER A 72 17.41 3.66 3.42
N ASN A 73 16.85 3.87 2.21
CA ASN A 73 17.63 4.14 1.00
C ASN A 73 17.80 5.64 0.72
N SER A 74 17.29 6.53 1.59
CA SER A 74 17.37 7.99 1.41
C SER A 74 16.88 8.45 0.03
N LEU A 75 15.78 7.86 -0.45
CA LEU A 75 15.27 8.15 -1.79
C LEU A 75 14.66 9.56 -1.84
N ILE A 76 14.92 10.26 -2.95
CA ILE A 76 14.41 11.62 -3.17
C ILE A 76 12.89 11.59 -3.32
N LEU A 77 12.19 12.33 -2.46
CA LEU A 77 10.73 12.46 -2.46
C LEU A 77 10.33 13.83 -2.98
N LYS A 78 10.10 13.92 -4.29
CA LYS A 78 9.58 15.14 -4.92
C LYS A 78 8.21 14.86 -5.53
N LYS A 79 7.29 15.80 -5.37
CA LYS A 79 6.02 15.85 -6.09
C LYS A 79 5.91 17.18 -6.81
N GLU A 80 5.38 17.11 -8.02
CA GLU A 80 4.97 18.28 -8.77
C GLU A 80 3.68 18.85 -8.15
N GLU A 81 3.75 20.09 -7.71
CA GLU A 81 2.61 20.86 -7.21
C GLU A 81 2.32 22.01 -8.17
N CYS A 82 1.09 22.08 -8.66
CA CYS A 82 0.61 23.21 -9.45
C CYS A 82 0.13 24.30 -8.48
N SER A 83 0.72 25.49 -8.60
CA SER A 83 0.39 26.67 -7.82
C SER A 83 -0.04 27.82 -8.74
N HIS A 84 -0.74 28.82 -8.19
CA HIS A 84 -1.15 30.02 -8.94
C HIS A 84 -1.99 29.71 -10.20
N ILE A 85 -2.98 28.82 -10.06
CA ILE A 85 -3.89 28.45 -11.15
C ILE A 85 -4.72 29.67 -11.54
N ARG A 86 -4.63 30.10 -12.80
CA ARG A 86 -5.46 31.18 -13.37
C ARG A 86 -6.16 30.69 -14.63
N GLN A 87 -7.46 30.94 -14.72
CA GLN A 87 -8.22 30.69 -15.93
C GLN A 87 -7.80 31.68 -17.02
N ILE A 88 -7.65 31.20 -18.25
CA ILE A 88 -7.36 32.03 -19.41
C ILE A 88 -8.39 31.76 -20.49
N SER A 89 -8.74 32.80 -21.26
CA SER A 89 -9.55 32.67 -22.47
C SER A 89 -8.65 32.99 -23.65
N MET A 90 -8.50 32.03 -24.57
CA MET A 90 -7.71 32.21 -25.79
C MET A 90 -8.65 32.18 -27.01
N PRO A 91 -8.70 33.26 -27.81
CA PRO A 91 -9.50 33.27 -29.05
C PRO A 91 -9.11 32.11 -29.96
N GLY A 92 -10.10 31.36 -30.46
CA GLY A 92 -9.88 30.22 -31.35
C GLY A 92 -9.51 28.91 -30.66
N VAL A 93 -9.40 28.89 -29.33
CA VAL A 93 -9.18 27.66 -28.54
C VAL A 93 -10.45 27.32 -27.77
N SER A 94 -11.13 26.24 -28.17
CA SER A 94 -12.20 25.63 -27.38
C SER A 94 -11.70 24.34 -26.74
N VAL A 95 -12.10 24.10 -25.50
CA VAL A 95 -11.87 22.83 -24.81
C VAL A 95 -13.19 22.07 -24.77
N GLU A 96 -13.19 20.83 -25.26
CA GLU A 96 -14.38 19.98 -25.31
C GLU A 96 -14.96 19.70 -23.91
N THR A 97 -14.09 19.58 -22.90
CA THR A 97 -14.46 19.45 -21.50
C THR A 97 -13.48 20.21 -20.61
N GLY A 98 -14.02 20.94 -19.61
CA GLY A 98 -13.23 21.65 -18.61
C GLY A 98 -12.97 23.13 -18.94
N GLN A 99 -11.90 23.68 -18.37
CA GLN A 99 -11.50 25.08 -18.50
C GLN A 99 -10.01 25.17 -18.82
N LEU A 100 -9.63 26.13 -19.66
CA LEU A 100 -8.22 26.41 -19.96
C LEU A 100 -7.61 27.20 -18.79
N VAL A 101 -6.54 26.69 -18.21
CA VAL A 101 -5.84 27.31 -17.07
C VAL A 101 -4.33 27.38 -17.33
N ILE A 102 -3.69 28.43 -16.81
CA ILE A 102 -2.24 28.51 -16.64
C ILE A 102 -1.91 28.27 -15.17
N ALA A 103 -0.87 27.48 -14.89
CA ALA A 103 -0.40 27.21 -13.55
C ALA A 103 1.13 27.20 -13.51
N ILE A 104 1.70 27.52 -12.35
CA ILE A 104 3.13 27.40 -12.10
C ILE A 104 3.38 26.04 -11.44
N GLN A 105 4.08 25.15 -12.15
CA GLN A 105 4.51 23.86 -11.64
C GLN A 105 5.80 24.03 -10.84
N LYS A 106 5.83 23.52 -9.60
CA LYS A 106 7.03 23.52 -8.76
C LYS A 106 7.25 22.13 -8.18
N ASP A 107 8.51 21.76 -8.04
CA ASP A 107 8.91 20.62 -7.23
C ASP A 107 8.76 20.97 -5.76
N LYS A 108 8.07 20.10 -5.01
CA LYS A 108 7.96 20.19 -3.57
C LYS A 108 8.48 18.92 -2.91
N ASP A 109 9.29 19.11 -1.89
CA ASP A 109 9.77 18.02 -1.04
C ASP A 109 8.61 17.44 -0.24
N ILE A 110 8.45 16.13 -0.30
CA ILE A 110 7.43 15.40 0.47
C ILE A 110 8.09 14.81 1.69
N LYS A 111 7.48 15.02 2.87
CA LYS A 111 7.88 14.31 4.07
C LYS A 111 7.42 12.85 3.98
N ILE A 112 8.22 11.92 4.48
CA ILE A 112 7.92 10.49 4.38
C ILE A 112 6.57 10.10 5.01
N ARG A 113 6.19 10.77 6.10
CA ARG A 113 4.90 10.58 6.79
C ARG A 113 3.68 10.95 5.93
N ASP A 114 3.90 11.80 4.93
CA ASP A 114 2.87 12.34 4.03
C ASP A 114 2.92 11.63 2.66
N LEU A 115 3.78 10.61 2.49
CA LEU A 115 3.95 9.87 1.24
C LEU A 115 2.86 8.79 1.08
N PRO A 116 1.94 8.93 0.10
CA PRO A 116 0.89 7.94 -0.09
C PRO A 116 1.43 6.59 -0.56
N PHE A 117 0.73 5.48 -0.25
CA PHE A 117 1.15 4.13 -0.66
C PHE A 117 1.49 4.01 -2.16
N ALA A 118 0.67 4.60 -3.03
CA ALA A 118 0.89 4.58 -4.48
C ALA A 118 2.22 5.25 -4.87
N GLU A 119 2.54 6.38 -4.25
CA GLU A 119 3.78 7.12 -4.54
C GLU A 119 4.99 6.41 -3.95
N ALA A 120 4.88 5.78 -2.78
CA ALA A 120 5.95 4.94 -2.22
C ALA A 120 6.34 3.80 -3.19
N ILE A 121 5.34 3.10 -3.76
CA ILE A 121 5.57 2.03 -4.75
C ILE A 121 6.28 2.59 -6.00
N LYS A 122 5.82 3.73 -6.54
CA LYS A 122 6.44 4.38 -7.70
C LYS A 122 7.88 4.81 -7.44
N VAL A 123 8.15 5.41 -6.28
CA VAL A 123 9.50 5.86 -5.91
C VAL A 123 10.46 4.67 -5.82
N LEU A 124 10.04 3.56 -5.19
CA LEU A 124 10.86 2.35 -5.13
C LEU A 124 11.15 1.78 -6.52
N SER A 125 10.15 1.74 -7.41
CA SER A 125 10.31 1.25 -8.78
C SER A 125 11.23 2.15 -9.61
N LYS A 126 11.02 3.47 -9.58
CA LYS A 126 11.83 4.47 -10.30
C LYS A 126 13.31 4.38 -9.91
N ASN A 127 13.59 4.05 -8.65
CA ASN A 127 14.94 3.88 -8.11
C ASN A 127 15.44 2.42 -8.16
N ARG A 128 14.76 1.53 -8.88
CA ARG A 128 15.12 0.11 -9.07
C ARG A 128 15.33 -0.66 -7.75
N LYS A 129 14.59 -0.29 -6.70
CA LYS A 129 14.60 -0.98 -5.40
C LYS A 129 13.62 -2.15 -5.33
N ILE A 130 12.73 -2.25 -6.31
CA ILE A 130 11.81 -3.37 -6.51
C ILE A 130 11.78 -3.71 -8.00
N SER A 131 11.49 -4.96 -8.34
CA SER A 131 11.29 -5.39 -9.72
C SER A 131 9.91 -5.01 -10.24
N ASP A 132 9.73 -4.99 -11.56
CA ASP A 132 8.42 -4.73 -12.20
C ASP A 132 7.35 -5.71 -11.72
N THR A 133 7.72 -6.99 -11.54
CA THR A 133 6.82 -8.00 -10.99
C THR A 133 6.36 -7.67 -9.57
N LEU A 134 7.25 -7.15 -8.71
CA LEU A 134 6.89 -6.74 -7.36
C LEU A 134 6.07 -5.46 -7.39
N TYR A 135 6.41 -4.50 -8.26
CA TYR A 135 5.63 -3.28 -8.49
C TYR A 135 4.16 -3.59 -8.82
N GLU A 136 3.91 -4.48 -9.79
CA GLU A 136 2.54 -4.88 -10.17
C GLU A 136 1.80 -5.53 -8.99
N LYS A 137 2.45 -6.45 -8.27
CA LYS A 137 1.86 -7.11 -7.10
C LYS A 137 1.50 -6.13 -5.97
N LEU A 138 2.34 -5.12 -5.73
CA LEU A 138 2.06 -4.08 -4.74
C LEU A 138 0.90 -3.19 -5.18
N ASN A 139 0.82 -2.86 -6.48
CA ASN A 139 -0.30 -2.10 -7.04
C ASN A 139 -1.62 -2.86 -7.02
N THR A 140 -1.61 -4.17 -7.29
CA THR A 140 -2.79 -5.03 -7.11
C THR A 140 -3.24 -5.00 -5.66
N LEU A 141 -2.34 -5.24 -4.69
CA LEU A 141 -2.67 -5.22 -3.27
C LEU A 141 -3.23 -3.86 -2.81
N ARG A 142 -2.63 -2.76 -3.27
CA ARG A 142 -3.13 -1.39 -3.01
C ARG A 142 -4.55 -1.22 -3.53
N THR A 143 -4.81 -1.62 -4.76
CA THR A 143 -6.15 -1.52 -5.37
C THR A 143 -7.16 -2.38 -4.60
N THR A 144 -6.81 -3.62 -4.26
CA THR A 144 -7.66 -4.51 -3.45
C THR A 144 -7.97 -3.86 -2.09
N ARG A 145 -6.97 -3.32 -1.39
CA ARG A 145 -7.18 -2.59 -0.12
C ARG A 145 -8.11 -1.40 -0.29
N ASN A 146 -7.92 -0.59 -1.32
CA ASN A 146 -8.77 0.58 -1.57
C ASN A 146 -10.22 0.18 -1.85
N THR A 147 -10.43 -0.89 -2.62
CA THR A 147 -11.78 -1.43 -2.86
C THR A 147 -12.45 -1.85 -1.55
N GLN A 148 -11.71 -2.47 -0.64
CA GLN A 148 -12.22 -2.90 0.66
C GLN A 148 -12.39 -1.77 1.69
N HIS A 149 -11.64 -0.68 1.55
CA HIS A 149 -11.66 0.47 2.45
C HIS A 149 -12.72 1.52 2.07
N LEU A 150 -12.97 1.72 0.77
CA LEU A 150 -13.81 2.82 0.25
C LEU A 150 -15.24 2.41 -0.09
N TYR A 151 -15.49 1.14 -0.45
CA TYR A 151 -16.83 0.72 -0.82
C TYR A 151 -17.53 0.02 0.34
N SER A 152 -18.56 0.68 0.86
CA SER A 152 -19.55 0.10 1.77
C SER A 152 -20.23 -1.09 1.11
N ARG A 153 -19.79 -2.33 1.43
CA ARG A 153 -20.50 -3.62 1.26
C ARG A 153 -21.07 -3.98 -0.14
N LYS A 154 -20.94 -3.15 -1.17
CA LYS A 154 -21.49 -3.43 -2.50
C LYS A 154 -20.48 -4.21 -3.34
N ASN A 155 -20.69 -5.53 -3.35
CA ASN A 155 -20.46 -6.45 -4.47
C ASN A 155 -19.05 -6.93 -4.84
N SER A 156 -17.98 -6.61 -4.11
CA SER A 156 -16.71 -7.34 -4.27
C SER A 156 -16.53 -8.34 -3.13
N SER A 157 -16.95 -9.58 -3.36
CA SER A 157 -16.68 -10.68 -2.43
C SER A 157 -15.16 -10.87 -2.33
N VAL A 158 -14.63 -10.78 -1.11
CA VAL A 158 -13.22 -11.09 -0.85
C VAL A 158 -13.03 -12.60 -0.82
N SER A 159 -12.02 -13.08 -1.54
CA SER A 159 -11.70 -14.50 -1.64
C SER A 159 -10.44 -14.87 -0.85
N ASN A 160 -10.23 -16.17 -0.65
CA ASN A 160 -8.96 -16.68 -0.13
C ASN A 160 -7.77 -16.38 -1.06
N ASP A 161 -8.01 -16.26 -2.37
CA ASP A 161 -6.95 -15.96 -3.33
C ASP A 161 -6.47 -14.52 -3.21
N ASP A 162 -7.35 -13.58 -2.83
CA ASP A 162 -6.97 -12.21 -2.50
C ASP A 162 -6.01 -12.18 -1.29
N VAL A 163 -6.31 -12.99 -0.27
CA VAL A 163 -5.43 -13.14 0.90
C VAL A 163 -4.09 -13.76 0.50
N LYS A 164 -4.08 -14.83 -0.32
CA LYS A 164 -2.83 -15.43 -0.82
C LYS A 164 -2.00 -14.43 -1.62
N ASN A 165 -2.65 -13.64 -2.48
CA ASN A 165 -1.98 -12.60 -3.26
C ASN A 165 -1.36 -11.53 -2.35
N ALA A 166 -2.08 -11.10 -1.30
CA ALA A 166 -1.56 -10.16 -0.31
C ALA A 166 -0.32 -10.72 0.40
N TYR A 167 -0.35 -11.99 0.83
CA TYR A 167 0.83 -12.65 1.41
C TYR A 167 1.99 -12.78 0.43
N SER A 168 1.71 -13.13 -0.83
CA SER A 168 2.75 -13.22 -1.86
C SER A 168 3.47 -11.88 -2.03
N SER A 169 2.74 -10.76 -2.00
CA SER A 169 3.32 -9.42 -2.05
C SER A 169 4.19 -9.13 -0.81
N LEU A 170 3.72 -9.50 0.38
CA LEU A 170 4.49 -9.37 1.63
C LEU A 170 5.78 -10.19 1.59
N ASP A 171 5.70 -11.48 1.23
CA ASP A 171 6.86 -12.37 1.18
C ASP A 171 7.92 -11.89 0.19
N LEU A 172 7.51 -11.36 -0.97
CA LEU A 172 8.45 -10.80 -1.94
C LEU A 172 9.08 -9.50 -1.46
N LEU A 173 8.32 -8.64 -0.77
CA LEU A 173 8.83 -7.40 -0.21
C LEU A 173 9.83 -7.66 0.93
N LEU A 174 9.55 -8.65 1.79
CA LEU A 174 10.45 -9.06 2.86
C LEU A 174 11.82 -9.51 2.36
N LYS A 175 11.91 -10.06 1.13
CA LYS A 175 13.20 -10.41 0.51
C LYS A 175 14.05 -9.19 0.12
N GLN A 176 13.44 -8.00 0.04
CA GLN A 176 14.14 -6.74 -0.26
C GLN A 176 14.68 -6.05 1.00
N ILE A 177 14.29 -6.51 2.18
CA ILE A 177 14.70 -5.97 3.47
C ILE A 177 15.91 -6.74 3.96
#